data_AF-A0A839RQH2-F1
#
_entry.id   AF-A0A839RQH2-F1
#
_cell.length_a   1.000
_cell.length_b   1.000
_cell.length_c   1.000
_cell.angle_alpha   90.00
_cell.angle_beta   90.00
_cell.angle_gamma   90.00
#
_symmetry.space_group_name_H-M   'P 1'
#
loop_
_entity.id
_entity.type
_entity.pdbx_description
1 polymer ?
#
loop_
_entity_poly.entity_id
_entity_poly.type
_entity_poly.pdbx_seq_one_letter_code
_entity_poly.pdbx_strand_id
1 'polypeptide(L)'
;MNRLSGTGIVAFWIKARGAVPRIAVFALMWWVLTEGAADMIQYGFVVVPLSAGLSLILLPPKGRSGPLPRRLLSGTMLLFWFLWQSFRGGADVAVRAVRRPVDLDPGMVTHHTTLPDDMSRVALTAITSLMPGTLSVNLEETELQVHVLDRSMRTAEQLAELERRLSTLAG
;
A
#
# COMPACT_ATOMS: atom_id res chain seq x y z
N MET A 1 18.65 -16.29 -37.84
CA MET A 1 17.75 -17.12 -37.01
C MET A 1 18.43 -17.41 -35.66
N ASN A 2 18.47 -16.45 -34.72
CA ASN A 2 19.00 -16.66 -33.35
C ASN A 2 18.68 -15.48 -32.39
N ARG A 3 17.40 -15.18 -32.14
CA ARG A 3 16.96 -14.10 -31.23
C ARG A 3 16.06 -14.54 -30.06
N LEU A 4 15.96 -15.85 -29.79
CA LEU A 4 14.99 -16.40 -28.82
C LEU A 4 15.59 -16.96 -27.52
N SER A 5 16.91 -17.05 -27.35
CA SER A 5 17.50 -17.56 -26.08
C SER A 5 17.78 -16.49 -25.01
N GLY A 6 17.91 -15.22 -25.40
CA GLY A 6 18.25 -14.13 -24.46
C GLY A 6 17.09 -13.73 -23.55
N THR A 7 15.85 -13.82 -24.03
CA THR A 7 14.65 -13.33 -23.33
C THR A 7 14.27 -14.22 -22.13
N GLY A 8 14.47 -15.55 -22.25
CA GLY A 8 14.14 -16.51 -21.19
C GLY A 8 15.08 -16.42 -19.99
N ILE A 9 16.37 -16.23 -20.24
CA ILE A 9 17.39 -16.09 -19.19
C ILE A 9 17.17 -14.78 -18.43
N VAL A 10 16.97 -13.66 -19.13
CA VAL A 10 16.71 -12.36 -18.48
C VAL A 10 15.40 -12.38 -17.68
N ALA A 11 14.32 -12.97 -18.21
CA ALA A 11 13.07 -13.13 -17.49
C ALA A 11 13.20 -14.05 -16.25
N PHE A 12 13.98 -15.14 -16.36
CA PHE A 12 14.30 -16.02 -15.23
C PHE A 12 15.07 -15.28 -14.14
N TRP A 13 16.10 -14.51 -14.49
CA TRP A 13 16.86 -13.71 -13.53
C TRP A 13 16.04 -12.60 -12.89
N ILE A 14 15.10 -11.97 -13.62
CA ILE A 14 14.17 -10.98 -13.04
C ILE A 14 13.22 -11.65 -12.05
N LYS A 15 12.66 -12.83 -12.40
CA LYS A 15 11.83 -13.62 -11.47
C LYS A 15 12.63 -14.09 -10.25
N ALA A 16 13.86 -14.55 -10.43
CA ALA A 16 14.74 -15.00 -9.37
C ALA A 16 15.13 -13.85 -8.42
N ARG A 17 15.48 -12.67 -8.95
CA ARG A 17 15.76 -11.46 -8.14
C ARG A 17 14.52 -10.97 -7.38
N GLY A 18 13.33 -11.13 -7.96
CA GLY A 18 12.06 -10.85 -7.30
C GLY A 18 11.66 -11.91 -6.26
N ALA A 19 12.18 -13.14 -6.35
CA ALA A 19 11.87 -14.23 -5.45
C ALA A 19 12.55 -14.08 -4.09
N VAL A 20 13.83 -13.67 -4.06
CA VAL A 20 14.61 -13.51 -2.81
C VAL A 20 13.91 -12.64 -1.76
N PRO A 21 13.48 -11.39 -2.05
CA PRO A 21 12.80 -10.57 -1.04
C PRO A 21 11.44 -11.17 -0.63
N ARG A 22 10.75 -11.87 -1.52
CA ARG A 22 9.47 -12.52 -1.19
C ARG A 22 9.67 -13.70 -0.27
N ILE A 23 10.64 -14.56 -0.56
CA ILE A 23 11.00 -15.69 0.30
C ILE A 23 11.40 -15.16 1.68
N ALA A 24 12.22 -14.11 1.76
CA ALA A 24 12.59 -13.49 3.03
C ALA A 24 11.37 -12.96 3.80
N VAL A 25 10.45 -12.25 3.14
CA VAL A 25 9.22 -11.73 3.76
C VAL A 25 8.29 -12.86 4.21
N PHE A 26 8.05 -13.86 3.37
CA PHE A 26 7.21 -15.01 3.73
C PHE A 26 7.84 -15.87 4.82
N ALA A 27 9.17 -16.03 4.83
CA ALA A 27 9.88 -16.70 5.92
C ALA A 27 9.78 -15.94 7.24
N LEU A 28 9.94 -14.61 7.21
CA LEU A 28 9.75 -13.77 8.39
C LEU A 28 8.31 -13.83 8.90
N MET A 29 7.33 -13.74 7.99
CA MET A 29 5.92 -13.82 8.36
C MET A 29 5.56 -15.20 8.92
N TRP A 30 6.08 -16.28 8.33
CA TRP A 30 5.94 -17.63 8.87
C TRP A 30 6.53 -17.73 10.28
N TRP A 31 7.75 -17.24 10.47
CA TRP A 31 8.44 -17.24 11.76
C TRP A 31 7.64 -16.50 12.85
N VAL A 32 7.11 -15.32 12.53
CA VAL A 32 6.26 -14.54 13.45
C VAL A 32 4.96 -15.30 13.75
N LEU A 33 4.33 -15.90 12.74
CA LEU A 33 3.08 -16.65 12.90
C LEU A 33 3.24 -17.90 13.77
N THR A 34 4.40 -18.56 13.70
CA THR A 34 4.72 -19.73 14.52
C THR A 34 5.40 -19.36 15.83
N GLU A 35 5.50 -18.07 16.18
CA GLU A 35 6.20 -17.56 17.37
C GLU A 35 7.65 -18.09 17.50
N GLY A 36 8.30 -18.41 16.38
CA GLY A 36 9.64 -19.01 16.35
C GLY A 36 9.73 -20.48 16.81
N ALA A 37 8.61 -21.19 16.87
CA ALA A 37 8.56 -22.59 17.27
C ALA A 37 9.39 -23.50 16.33
N ALA A 38 10.39 -24.20 16.88
CA ALA A 38 11.37 -24.97 16.12
C ALA A 38 10.78 -26.23 15.47
N ASP A 39 9.73 -26.79 16.07
CA ASP A 39 8.93 -27.92 15.56
C ASP A 39 8.18 -27.57 14.26
N MET A 40 7.91 -26.28 14.03
CA MET A 40 7.19 -25.80 12.84
C MET A 40 8.10 -25.41 11.66
N ILE A 41 9.42 -25.46 11.82
CA ILE A 41 10.39 -25.09 10.77
C ILE A 41 10.23 -25.99 9.53
N GLN A 42 9.97 -27.29 9.74
CA GLN A 42 9.77 -28.26 8.66
C GLN A 42 8.62 -27.88 7.73
N TYR A 43 7.51 -27.35 8.26
CA TYR A 43 6.38 -26.90 7.46
C TYR A 43 6.70 -25.60 6.71
N GLY A 44 7.56 -24.75 7.28
CA GLY A 44 8.07 -23.54 6.65
C GLY A 44 8.76 -23.82 5.30
N PHE A 45 9.47 -24.96 5.18
CA PHE A 45 10.10 -25.35 3.91
C PHE A 45 9.11 -25.59 2.77
N VAL A 46 7.85 -25.92 3.06
CA VAL A 46 6.80 -26.09 2.05
C VAL A 46 5.98 -24.81 1.89
N VAL A 47 5.59 -24.20 3.00
CA VAL A 47 4.72 -23.02 3.01
C VAL A 47 5.41 -21.81 2.35
N VAL A 48 6.67 -21.53 2.71
CA VAL A 48 7.36 -20.33 2.22
C VAL A 48 7.56 -20.36 0.70
N PRO A 49 8.07 -21.44 0.07
CA PRO A 49 8.20 -21.49 -1.38
C PRO A 49 6.85 -21.48 -2.10
N LEU A 50 5.83 -22.14 -1.55
CA LEU A 50 4.49 -22.16 -2.15
C LEU A 50 3.87 -20.76 -2.15
N SER A 51 3.93 -20.06 -1.02
CA SER A 51 3.46 -18.67 -0.90
C SER A 51 4.26 -17.73 -1.81
N ALA A 52 5.58 -17.87 -1.87
CA ALA A 52 6.42 -17.08 -2.76
C ALA A 52 6.12 -17.35 -4.25
N GLY A 53 5.91 -18.62 -4.62
CA GLY A 53 5.54 -19.04 -5.97
C GLY A 53 4.18 -18.48 -6.38
N LEU A 54 3.16 -18.64 -5.53
CA LEU A 54 1.83 -18.08 -5.77
C LEU A 54 1.86 -16.56 -5.87
N SER A 55 2.62 -15.90 -5.01
CA SER A 55 2.85 -14.45 -5.08
C SER A 55 3.45 -14.02 -6.41
N LEU A 56 4.44 -14.76 -6.94
CA LEU A 56 5.08 -14.45 -8.23
C LEU A 56 4.13 -14.63 -9.41
N ILE A 57 3.17 -15.55 -9.30
CA ILE A 57 2.12 -15.77 -10.31
C ILE A 57 1.09 -14.64 -10.25
N LEU A 58 0.59 -14.31 -9.06
CA LEU A 58 -0.47 -13.30 -8.88
C LEU A 58 0.03 -11.87 -9.07
N LEU A 59 1.22 -11.55 -8.56
CA LEU A 59 1.85 -10.24 -8.68
C LEU A 59 3.21 -10.41 -9.37
N PRO A 60 3.26 -10.50 -10.71
CA PRO A 60 4.53 -10.58 -11.42
C PRO A 60 5.40 -9.35 -11.11
N PRO A 61 6.71 -9.52 -10.91
CA PRO A 61 7.60 -8.40 -10.61
C PRO A 61 7.64 -7.44 -11.81
N LYS A 62 6.88 -6.33 -11.71
CA LYS A 62 7.04 -5.19 -12.60
C LYS A 62 8.41 -4.55 -12.31
N GLY A 63 9.17 -4.24 -13.36
CA GLY A 63 10.48 -3.59 -13.24
C GLY A 63 10.33 -2.19 -12.66
N ARG A 64 10.36 -2.08 -11.33
CA ARG A 64 10.34 -0.80 -10.62
C ARG A 64 11.75 -0.23 -10.59
N SER A 65 11.88 1.00 -11.06
CA SER A 65 13.13 1.70 -11.33
C SER A 65 13.60 2.53 -10.13
N GLY A 66 13.95 1.88 -9.01
CA GLY A 66 14.48 2.62 -7.86
C GLY A 66 15.36 1.77 -6.94
N PRO A 67 16.36 2.36 -6.27
CA PRO A 67 17.17 1.66 -5.29
C PRO A 67 16.33 1.29 -4.05
N LEU A 68 16.44 0.04 -3.59
CA LEU A 68 15.69 -0.53 -2.46
C LEU A 68 15.70 0.37 -1.19
N PRO A 69 16.84 0.97 -0.77
CA PRO A 69 16.90 1.79 0.43
C PRO A 69 16.04 3.06 0.35
N ARG A 70 16.00 3.71 -0.82
CA ARG A 70 15.18 4.91 -1.03
C ARG A 70 13.70 4.58 -0.89
N ARG A 71 13.28 3.42 -1.42
CA ARG A 71 11.90 2.96 -1.31
C ARG A 71 11.50 2.63 0.13
N LEU A 72 12.39 2.00 0.89
CA LEU A 72 12.17 1.74 2.32
C LEU A 72 12.06 3.06 3.11
N LEU A 73 12.92 4.03 2.79
CA LEU A 73 12.86 5.36 3.43
C LEU A 73 11.56 6.10 3.09
N SER A 74 11.17 6.17 1.82
CA SER A 74 9.89 6.77 1.42
C SER A 74 8.71 6.06 2.07
N GLY A 75 8.77 4.72 2.21
CA GLY A 75 7.70 3.91 2.79
C GLY A 75 7.57 4.14 4.29
N THR A 76 8.68 4.21 5.01
CA THR A 76 8.70 4.55 6.44
C THR A 76 8.23 5.98 6.69
N MET A 77 8.66 6.96 5.87
CA MET A 77 8.16 8.33 5.94
C MET A 77 6.66 8.44 5.65
N LEU A 78 6.14 7.67 4.70
CA LEU A 78 4.70 7.57 4.45
C LEU A 78 3.98 7.00 5.67
N LEU A 79 4.49 5.91 6.26
CA LEU A 79 3.91 5.28 7.44
C LEU A 79 3.83 6.25 8.63
N PHE A 80 4.92 6.95 8.96
CA PHE A 80 4.91 7.93 10.06
C PHE A 80 3.95 9.08 9.80
N TRP A 81 3.90 9.59 8.57
CA TRP A 81 2.94 10.62 8.20
C TRP A 81 1.50 10.14 8.31
N PHE A 82 1.21 8.93 7.82
CA PHE A 82 -0.11 8.32 7.93
C PHE A 82 -0.52 8.16 9.39
N LEU A 83 0.33 7.59 10.25
CA LEU A 83 0.04 7.45 11.68
C LEU A 83 -0.24 8.81 12.35
N TRP A 84 0.52 9.84 11.98
CA TRP A 84 0.31 11.19 12.48
C TRP A 84 -1.03 11.78 12.02
N GLN A 85 -1.38 11.62 10.73
CA GLN A 85 -2.68 12.05 10.21
C GLN A 85 -3.83 11.27 10.83
N SER A 86 -3.68 9.96 11.02
CA SER A 86 -4.68 9.10 11.66
C SER A 86 -4.90 9.47 13.11
N PHE A 87 -3.84 9.81 13.85
CA PHE A 87 -3.99 10.31 15.21
C PHE A 87 -4.73 11.66 15.25
N ARG A 88 -4.34 12.61 14.39
CA ARG A 88 -4.96 13.94 14.35
C ARG A 88 -6.41 13.91 13.90
N GLY A 89 -6.71 13.16 12.83
CA GLY A 89 -8.08 12.98 12.36
C GLY A 89 -8.93 12.25 13.40
N GLY A 90 -8.38 11.24 14.06
CA GLY A 90 -9.09 10.48 15.09
C GLY A 90 -9.43 11.36 16.30
N ALA A 91 -8.50 12.22 16.71
CA ALA A 91 -8.76 13.21 17.76
C ALA A 91 -9.83 14.23 17.36
N ASP A 92 -9.80 14.74 16.12
CA ASP A 92 -10.84 15.65 15.61
C ASP A 92 -12.23 15.01 15.62
N VAL A 93 -12.33 13.78 15.10
CA VAL A 93 -13.56 12.99 15.13
C VAL A 93 -14.05 12.75 16.55
N ALA A 94 -13.15 12.40 17.48
CA ALA A 94 -13.50 12.18 18.88
C ALA A 94 -14.04 13.46 19.55
N VAL A 95 -13.42 14.62 19.30
CA VAL A 95 -13.90 15.91 19.82
C VAL A 95 -15.27 16.24 19.25
N ARG A 96 -15.50 16.06 17.95
CA ARG A 96 -16.80 16.30 17.31
C ARG A 96 -17.89 15.36 17.84
N ALA A 97 -17.54 14.10 18.12
CA ALA A 97 -18.47 13.12 18.68
C ALA A 97 -18.95 13.46 20.10
N VAL A 98 -18.11 14.12 20.91
CA VAL A 98 -18.45 14.51 22.29
C VAL A 98 -19.12 15.88 22.37
N ARG A 99 -18.91 16.76 21.37
CA ARG A 99 -19.53 18.08 21.33
C ARG A 99 -21.05 18.00 21.17
N ARG A 100 -21.75 18.91 21.84
CA ARG A 100 -23.21 19.08 21.74
C ARG A 100 -23.54 20.55 21.47
N PRO A 101 -24.37 20.87 20.45
CA PRO A 101 -24.96 19.95 19.47
C PRO A 101 -23.89 19.28 18.57
N VAL A 102 -24.25 18.15 17.97
CA VAL A 102 -23.39 17.47 17.00
C VAL A 102 -23.37 18.34 15.75
N ASP A 103 -22.19 18.85 15.41
CA ASP A 103 -21.95 19.70 14.24
C ASP A 103 -21.10 18.92 13.24
N LEU A 104 -21.78 18.32 12.26
CA LEU A 104 -21.20 17.51 11.19
C LEU A 104 -21.84 17.91 9.86
N ASP A 105 -21.02 18.22 8.87
CA ASP A 105 -21.46 18.48 7.48
C ASP A 105 -20.89 17.41 6.53
N PRO A 106 -21.47 16.19 6.49
CA PRO A 106 -20.97 15.12 5.63
C PRO A 106 -21.10 15.47 4.14
N GLY A 107 -20.16 14.98 3.33
CA GLY A 107 -20.10 15.34 1.92
C GLY A 107 -19.42 14.31 1.04
N MET A 108 -19.54 14.52 -0.27
CA MET A 108 -18.78 13.79 -1.27
C MET A 108 -17.71 14.72 -1.84
N VAL A 109 -16.48 14.24 -1.92
CA VAL A 109 -15.34 14.92 -2.52
C VAL A 109 -14.79 14.04 -3.63
N THR A 110 -14.65 14.60 -4.82
CA THR A 110 -14.02 13.93 -5.95
C THR A 110 -12.56 14.34 -6.05
N HIS A 111 -11.66 13.37 -6.07
CA HIS A 111 -10.22 13.56 -6.23
C HIS A 111 -9.74 12.92 -7.52
N HIS A 112 -9.09 13.70 -8.38
CA HIS A 112 -8.52 13.21 -9.63
C HIS A 112 -7.05 12.83 -9.42
N THR A 113 -6.76 11.53 -9.46
CA THR A 113 -5.40 11.00 -9.27
C THR A 113 -4.62 10.95 -10.59
N THR A 114 -3.35 11.35 -10.52
CA THR A 114 -2.36 11.28 -11.60
C THR A 114 -1.45 10.06 -11.50
N LEU A 115 -1.66 9.19 -10.49
CA LEU A 115 -0.85 7.98 -10.29
C LEU A 115 -0.94 7.01 -11.48
N PRO A 116 0.19 6.68 -12.13
CA PRO A 116 0.18 5.89 -13.35
C PRO A 116 -0.12 4.40 -13.11
N ASP A 117 0.35 3.83 -12.00
CA ASP A 117 0.24 2.38 -11.71
C ASP A 117 -1.00 2.05 -10.87
N ASP A 118 -1.73 1.02 -11.30
CA ASP A 118 -2.96 0.55 -10.63
C ASP A 118 -2.75 0.23 -9.16
N MET A 119 -1.59 -0.35 -8.78
CA MET A 119 -1.30 -0.65 -7.38
C MET A 119 -1.17 0.63 -6.54
N SER A 120 -0.68 1.72 -7.13
CA SER A 120 -0.56 3.01 -6.44
C SER A 120 -1.94 3.64 -6.24
N ARG A 121 -2.85 3.50 -7.22
CA ARG A 121 -4.25 3.93 -7.07
C ARG A 121 -5.00 3.10 -6.03
N VAL A 122 -4.80 1.78 -6.01
CA VAL A 122 -5.34 0.91 -4.96
C VAL A 122 -4.80 1.30 -3.58
N ALA A 123 -3.50 1.61 -3.47
CA ALA A 123 -2.91 2.10 -2.22
C ALA A 123 -3.50 3.45 -1.79
N LEU A 124 -3.73 4.37 -2.73
CA LEU A 124 -4.40 5.65 -2.45
C LEU A 124 -5.80 5.42 -1.86
N THR A 125 -6.61 4.58 -2.49
CA THR A 125 -7.95 4.21 -2.00
C THR A 125 -7.89 3.54 -0.63
N ALA A 126 -7.04 2.53 -0.46
CA ALA A 126 -6.92 1.78 0.79
C ALA A 126 -6.48 2.67 1.96
N ILE A 127 -5.46 3.51 1.76
CA ILE A 127 -4.95 4.40 2.81
C ILE A 127 -5.98 5.49 3.13
N THR A 128 -6.67 6.03 2.11
CA THR A 128 -7.75 7.02 2.32
C THR A 128 -8.87 6.46 3.19
N SER A 129 -9.31 5.22 2.95
CA SER A 129 -10.33 4.58 3.80
C SER A 129 -9.88 4.28 5.22
N LEU A 130 -8.56 4.28 5.49
CA LEU A 130 -8.00 4.14 6.84
C LEU A 130 -7.75 5.49 7.53
N MET A 131 -7.86 6.60 6.79
CA MET A 131 -7.78 7.93 7.37
C MET A 131 -9.10 8.25 8.11
N PRO A 132 -9.04 8.72 9.37
CA PRO A 132 -10.23 9.03 10.14
C PRO A 132 -11.01 10.18 9.51
N GLY A 133 -12.33 9.99 9.39
CA GLY A 133 -13.22 10.98 8.81
C GLY A 133 -13.35 10.89 7.28
N THR A 134 -12.76 9.88 6.64
CA THR A 134 -12.86 9.66 5.19
C THR A 134 -13.15 8.20 4.84
N LEU A 135 -13.89 7.97 3.76
CA LEU A 135 -14.18 6.65 3.22
C LEU A 135 -14.13 6.72 1.70
N SER A 136 -13.27 5.93 1.05
CA SER A 136 -13.33 5.81 -0.41
C SER A 136 -14.56 5.00 -0.81
N VAL A 137 -15.40 5.59 -1.66
CA VAL A 137 -16.66 4.98 -2.13
C VAL A 137 -16.43 4.27 -3.46
N ASN A 138 -15.72 4.91 -4.38
CA ASN A 138 -15.51 4.40 -5.72
C ASN A 138 -14.16 4.88 -6.28
N LEU A 139 -13.55 4.05 -7.12
CA LEU A 139 -12.38 4.38 -7.91
C LEU A 139 -12.65 3.99 -9.36
N GLU A 140 -12.90 4.99 -10.21
CA GLU A 140 -13.10 4.82 -11.65
C GLU A 140 -11.90 5.39 -12.40
N GLU A 141 -11.04 4.52 -12.93
CA GLU A 141 -9.79 4.86 -13.62
C GLU A 141 -8.87 5.82 -12.85
N THR A 142 -9.12 7.13 -12.94
CA THR A 142 -8.37 8.21 -12.31
C THR A 142 -9.22 9.07 -11.37
N GLU A 143 -10.50 8.76 -11.21
CA GLU A 143 -11.42 9.46 -10.34
C GLU A 143 -11.67 8.66 -9.05
N LEU A 144 -11.23 9.22 -7.91
CA LEU A 144 -11.50 8.67 -6.59
C LEU A 144 -12.62 9.49 -5.94
N GLN A 145 -13.75 8.85 -5.69
CA GLN A 145 -14.83 9.43 -4.90
C GLN A 145 -14.65 9.09 -3.43
N VAL A 146 -14.61 10.13 -2.59
CA VAL A 146 -14.41 10.01 -1.15
C VAL A 146 -15.59 10.62 -0.42
N HIS A 147 -16.21 9.85 0.45
CA HIS A 147 -17.14 10.35 1.43
C HIS A 147 -16.37 10.93 2.62
N VAL A 148 -16.68 12.16 3.00
CA VAL A 148 -16.06 12.86 4.13
C VAL A 148 -17.08 13.03 5.24
N LEU A 149 -16.62 12.83 6.48
CA LEU A 149 -17.44 13.03 7.67
C LEU A 149 -17.84 14.49 7.85
N ASP A 150 -16.95 15.41 7.45
CA ASP A 150 -17.20 16.84 7.53
C ASP A 150 -16.45 17.61 6.42
N ARG A 151 -17.12 18.51 5.70
CA ARG A 151 -16.53 19.31 4.61
C ARG A 151 -15.51 20.34 5.06
N SER A 152 -15.50 20.74 6.33
CA SER A 152 -14.46 21.62 6.89
C SER A 152 -13.11 20.92 7.05
N MET A 153 -13.08 19.59 6.96
CA MET A 153 -11.83 18.83 6.96
C MET A 153 -11.01 19.14 5.71
N ARG A 154 -9.69 19.21 5.86
CA ARG A 154 -8.74 19.47 4.77
C ARG A 154 -8.49 18.22 3.91
N THR A 155 -9.54 17.49 3.57
CA THR A 155 -9.48 16.18 2.90
C THR A 155 -8.80 16.26 1.54
N ALA A 156 -9.11 17.29 0.74
CA ALA A 156 -8.48 17.49 -0.57
C ALA A 156 -6.96 17.65 -0.47
N GLU A 157 -6.48 18.39 0.54
CA GLU A 157 -5.04 18.57 0.77
C GLU A 157 -4.37 17.28 1.27
N GLN A 158 -5.05 16.54 2.13
CA GLN A 158 -4.57 15.25 2.62
C GLN A 158 -4.46 14.22 1.48
N LEU A 159 -5.43 14.18 0.57
CA LEU A 159 -5.42 13.32 -0.62
C LEU A 159 -4.27 13.70 -1.56
N ALA A 160 -4.08 14.99 -1.84
CA ALA A 160 -2.98 15.46 -2.67
C ALA A 160 -1.60 15.13 -2.06
N GLU A 161 -1.43 15.28 -0.75
CA GLU A 161 -0.19 14.94 -0.05
C GLU A 161 0.05 13.41 0.00
N LEU A 162 -1.00 12.61 0.19
CA LEU A 162 -0.93 11.16 0.12
C LEU A 162 -0.50 10.70 -1.28
N GLU A 163 -1.12 11.26 -2.32
CA GLU A 163 -0.76 10.98 -3.72
C GLU A 163 0.70 11.33 -3.99
N ARG A 164 1.15 12.51 -3.55
CA ARG A 164 2.55 12.95 -3.69
C ARG A 164 3.52 11.99 -3.01
N ARG A 165 3.17 11.42 -1.85
CA ARG A 165 4.01 10.43 -1.17
C ARG A 165 4.00 9.09 -1.91
N LEU A 166 2.86 8.65 -2.42
CA LEU A 166 2.74 7.42 -3.20
C LEU A 166 3.51 7.49 -4.53
N SER A 167 3.54 8.65 -5.19
CA SER A 167 4.32 8.81 -6.42
C SER A 167 5.83 8.60 -6.20
N THR A 168 6.36 9.01 -5.03
CA THR A 168 7.77 8.74 -4.66
C THR A 168 8.08 7.27 -4.37
N LEU A 169 7.05 6.44 -4.15
CA LEU A 169 7.17 4.99 -3.95
C LEU A 169 7.02 4.21 -5.26
N ALA A 170 6.30 4.79 -6.21
CA ALA A 170 6.04 4.22 -7.53
C ALA A 170 7.19 4.44 -8.51
N GLY A 171 7.89 5.58 -8.41
CA GLY A 171 9.07 5.93 -9.21
C GLY A 171 10.32 5.17 -8.79
#